data_AF-A0A2I0IL06-F1
#
_entry.id   AF-A0A2I0IL06-F1
#
_cell.length_a   1.000
_cell.length_b   1.000
_cell.length_c   1.000
_cell.angle_alpha   90.00
_cell.angle_beta   90.00
_cell.angle_gamma   90.00
#
_symmetry.space_group_name_H-M   'P 1'
#
loop_
_entity.id
_entity.type
_entity.pdbx_description
1 polymer ?
#
loop_
_entity_poly.entity_id
_entity_poly.type
_entity_poly.pdbx_seq_one_letter_code
_entity_poly.pdbx_strand_id
1 'polypeptide(L)'
;MRLDPTEDQRLGLGPVGDLTMRLGPTEDQRLGLGPVGDLTMRLGPTEDQRLGLGPVGDLTMRLGPTEDQRLGLGPVGDLTMRLGPTEDQRLGLGPVGDLTMRLGPTEDQRLGLGPVGDLTMRLGPTEDQRLGLGPVGDLTMRLGPTEDQRLGLGPVGDLTMRLGPTEDQRLGLGPVGDLTMRLGPTEDQRLGLGPGGDLTLRLGPTEDQRMGLGPGGDLTMGLGPT
;
A
#
# COMPACT_ATOMS: atom_id res chain seq x y z
N MET A 1 -13.16 -21.84 -10.10
CA MET A 1 -14.37 -21.84 -9.25
C MET A 1 -15.15 -20.55 -9.44
N ARG A 2 -16.48 -20.62 -9.56
CA ARG A 2 -17.37 -19.45 -9.59
C ARG A 2 -18.53 -19.67 -8.62
N LEU A 3 -18.86 -18.67 -7.82
CA LEU A 3 -20.05 -18.67 -6.96
C LEU A 3 -20.87 -17.40 -7.19
N ASP A 4 -22.17 -17.55 -7.05
CA ASP A 4 -23.19 -16.52 -7.24
C ASP A 4 -23.37 -15.68 -5.95
N PRO A 5 -24.17 -14.60 -5.96
CA PRO A 5 -24.37 -13.77 -4.77
C PRO A 5 -24.98 -14.56 -3.60
N THR A 6 -24.52 -14.29 -2.37
CA THR A 6 -24.97 -14.95 -1.13
C THR A 6 -24.94 -13.97 0.03
N GLU A 7 -25.60 -14.30 1.15
CA GLU A 7 -25.45 -13.53 2.41
C GLU A 7 -24.10 -13.83 3.06
N ASP A 8 -23.82 -15.09 3.44
CA ASP A 8 -22.53 -15.52 4.00
C ASP A 8 -21.81 -16.51 3.07
N GLN A 9 -20.52 -16.28 2.86
CA GLN A 9 -19.65 -17.12 2.07
C GLN A 9 -18.36 -17.47 2.82
N ARG A 10 -18.15 -18.76 3.09
CA ARG A 10 -16.94 -19.28 3.75
C ARG A 10 -16.24 -20.34 2.92
N LEU A 11 -14.94 -20.19 2.70
CA LEU A 11 -14.12 -21.18 1.99
C LEU A 11 -12.78 -21.38 2.69
N GLY A 12 -12.40 -22.64 2.87
CA GLY A 12 -11.07 -23.07 3.27
C GLY A 12 -10.51 -24.07 2.28
N LEU A 13 -9.37 -23.79 1.65
CA LEU A 13 -8.68 -24.75 0.78
C LEU A 13 -7.26 -25.02 1.27
N GLY A 14 -6.82 -26.27 1.13
CA GLY A 14 -5.44 -26.67 1.36
C GLY A 14 -4.51 -26.23 0.22
N PRO A 15 -3.34 -26.88 0.07
CA PRO A 15 -2.43 -26.60 -1.03
C PRO A 15 -3.09 -26.84 -2.39
N VAL A 16 -2.90 -25.91 -3.33
CA VAL A 16 -3.39 -26.00 -4.71
C VAL A 16 -2.24 -25.64 -5.66
N GLY A 17 -2.22 -26.22 -6.87
CA GLY A 17 -1.35 -25.74 -7.95
C GLY A 17 -1.87 -24.41 -8.46
N ASP A 18 -2.75 -24.46 -9.46
CA ASP A 18 -3.34 -23.25 -10.05
C ASP A 18 -4.80 -23.11 -9.63
N LEU A 19 -5.19 -21.89 -9.27
CA LEU A 19 -6.55 -21.60 -8.83
C LEU A 19 -7.05 -20.29 -9.45
N THR A 20 -8.21 -20.37 -10.11
CA THR A 20 -8.98 -19.19 -10.52
C THR A 20 -10.29 -19.13 -9.77
N MET A 21 -10.57 -18.01 -9.10
CA MET A 21 -11.78 -17.76 -8.32
C MET A 21 -12.52 -16.51 -8.79
N ARG A 22 -13.84 -16.63 -8.92
CA ARG A 22 -14.75 -15.52 -9.19
C ARG A 22 -15.96 -15.58 -8.28
N LEU A 23 -16.06 -14.68 -7.32
CA LEU A 23 -17.15 -14.65 -6.35
C LEU A 23 -18.00 -13.40 -6.59
N GLY A 24 -19.32 -13.54 -6.47
CA GLY A 24 -20.29 -12.45 -6.63
C GLY A 24 -20.27 -11.46 -5.45
N PRO A 25 -21.24 -10.54 -5.42
CA PRO A 25 -21.52 -9.73 -4.23
C PRO A 25 -21.92 -10.59 -3.02
N THR A 26 -21.55 -10.18 -1.81
CA THR A 26 -21.84 -10.92 -0.57
C THR A 26 -21.97 -9.94 0.59
N GLU A 27 -22.72 -10.25 1.64
CA GLU A 27 -22.67 -9.45 2.89
C GLU A 27 -21.39 -9.83 3.65
N ASP A 28 -21.24 -11.11 3.98
CA ASP A 28 -20.14 -11.67 4.76
C ASP A 28 -19.27 -12.63 3.93
N GLN A 29 -17.98 -12.34 3.76
CA GLN A 29 -17.05 -13.21 3.01
C GLN A 29 -15.80 -13.55 3.81
N ARG A 30 -15.53 -14.85 3.97
CA ARG A 30 -14.33 -15.37 4.66
C ARG A 30 -13.63 -16.44 3.83
N LEU A 31 -12.40 -16.15 3.43
CA LEU A 31 -11.60 -17.03 2.58
C LEU A 31 -10.25 -17.32 3.24
N GLY A 32 -9.91 -18.60 3.36
CA GLY A 32 -8.61 -19.07 3.82
C GLY A 32 -8.01 -20.03 2.80
N LEU A 33 -6.88 -19.71 2.19
CA LEU A 33 -6.18 -20.62 1.27
C LEU A 33 -4.79 -20.95 1.83
N GLY A 34 -4.41 -22.22 1.72
CA GLY A 34 -3.04 -22.68 1.95
C GLY A 34 -2.09 -22.23 0.84
N PRO A 35 -0.94 -22.90 0.68
CA PRO A 35 -0.01 -22.62 -0.41
C PRO A 35 -0.65 -22.75 -1.79
N VAL A 36 -0.43 -21.78 -2.66
CA VAL A 36 -0.89 -21.82 -4.06
C VAL A 36 0.29 -21.57 -5.00
N GLY A 37 0.34 -22.25 -6.14
CA GLY A 37 1.24 -21.87 -7.24
C GLY A 37 0.77 -20.55 -7.83
N ASP A 38 -0.23 -20.62 -8.71
CA ASP A 38 -0.79 -19.44 -9.38
C ASP A 38 -2.23 -19.18 -8.92
N LEU A 39 -2.51 -17.97 -8.47
CA LEU A 39 -3.82 -17.56 -7.99
C LEU A 39 -4.34 -16.33 -8.75
N THR A 40 -5.47 -16.49 -9.44
CA THR A 40 -6.24 -15.38 -9.97
C THR A 40 -7.59 -15.26 -9.25
N MET A 41 -7.83 -14.11 -8.62
CA MET A 41 -9.03 -13.89 -7.82
C MET A 41 -9.78 -12.63 -8.25
N ARG A 42 -11.10 -12.74 -8.38
CA ARG A 42 -12.01 -11.61 -8.56
C ARG A 42 -13.19 -11.71 -7.60
N LEU A 43 -13.29 -10.78 -6.66
CA LEU A 43 -14.39 -10.73 -5.69
C LEU A 43 -15.27 -9.52 -5.99
N GLY A 44 -16.58 -9.69 -5.85
CA GLY A 44 -17.57 -8.64 -6.01
C GLY A 44 -17.54 -7.62 -4.87
N PRO A 45 -18.51 -6.69 -4.83
CA PRO A 45 -18.76 -5.86 -3.66
C PRO A 45 -19.06 -6.71 -2.42
N THR A 46 -18.62 -6.27 -1.24
CA THR A 46 -18.86 -7.01 0.01
C THR A 46 -19.06 -6.03 1.17
N GLU A 47 -19.90 -6.34 2.16
CA GLU A 47 -19.91 -5.52 3.39
C GLU A 47 -18.67 -5.88 4.23
N ASP A 48 -18.58 -7.14 4.67
CA ASP A 48 -17.51 -7.68 5.51
C ASP A 48 -16.63 -8.68 4.75
N GLN A 49 -15.38 -8.32 4.45
CA GLN A 49 -14.45 -9.20 3.73
C GLN A 49 -13.22 -9.55 4.55
N ARG A 50 -12.96 -10.85 4.70
CA ARG A 50 -11.76 -11.40 5.35
C ARG A 50 -11.06 -12.43 4.47
N LEU A 51 -9.80 -12.15 4.12
CA LEU A 51 -8.97 -13.04 3.32
C LEU A 51 -7.66 -13.36 4.03
N GLY A 52 -7.36 -14.64 4.16
CA GLY A 52 -6.06 -15.15 4.58
C GLY A 52 -5.47 -16.05 3.50
N LEU A 53 -4.32 -15.69 2.94
CA LEU A 53 -3.58 -16.53 2.00
C LEU A 53 -2.24 -16.95 2.59
N GLY A 54 -1.91 -18.23 2.43
CA GLY A 54 -0.56 -18.74 2.65
C GLY A 54 0.43 -18.26 1.57
N PRO A 55 1.57 -18.95 1.42
CA PRO A 55 2.53 -18.65 0.37
C PRO A 55 1.89 -18.77 -1.03
N VAL A 56 2.16 -17.82 -1.92
CA VAL A 56 1.72 -17.87 -3.32
C VAL A 56 2.92 -17.67 -4.25
N GLY A 57 2.97 -18.38 -5.37
CA GLY A 57 3.90 -18.04 -6.47
C GLY A 57 3.48 -16.71 -7.08
N ASP A 58 2.46 -16.76 -7.93
CA ASP A 58 1.92 -15.59 -8.64
C ASP A 58 0.49 -15.28 -8.20
N LEU A 59 0.22 -14.04 -7.82
CA LEU A 59 -1.09 -13.60 -7.36
C LEU A 59 -1.59 -12.39 -8.16
N THR A 60 -2.69 -12.58 -8.88
CA THR A 60 -3.48 -11.49 -9.44
C THR A 60 -4.83 -11.38 -8.73
N MET A 61 -5.06 -10.25 -8.07
CA MET A 61 -6.27 -10.02 -7.28
C MET A 61 -7.00 -8.75 -7.69
N ARG A 62 -8.33 -8.86 -7.83
CA ARG A 62 -9.22 -7.71 -7.96
C ARG A 62 -10.42 -7.82 -7.03
N LEU A 63 -10.52 -6.90 -6.09
CA LEU A 63 -11.64 -6.82 -5.14
C LEU A 63 -12.54 -5.64 -5.50
N GLY A 64 -13.85 -5.81 -5.29
CA GLY A 64 -14.85 -4.77 -5.47
C GLY A 64 -14.80 -3.74 -4.34
N PRO A 65 -15.78 -2.82 -4.31
CA PRO A 65 -16.01 -1.97 -3.14
C PRO A 65 -16.28 -2.79 -1.88
N THR A 66 -15.84 -2.33 -0.71
CA THR A 66 -16.08 -3.03 0.55
C THR A 66 -16.35 -2.05 1.69
N GLU A 67 -17.18 -2.38 2.67
CA GLU A 67 -17.26 -1.56 3.88
C GLU A 67 -16.03 -1.88 4.75
N ASP A 68 -15.92 -3.14 5.17
CA ASP A 68 -14.92 -3.65 6.10
C ASP A 68 -14.00 -4.69 5.44
N GLN A 69 -12.76 -4.31 5.09
CA GLN A 69 -11.83 -5.21 4.41
C GLN A 69 -10.60 -5.55 5.24
N ARG A 70 -10.35 -6.86 5.43
CA ARG A 70 -9.16 -7.39 6.11
C ARG A 70 -8.47 -8.44 5.27
N LEU A 71 -7.24 -8.15 4.84
CA LEU A 71 -6.44 -9.05 4.01
C LEU A 71 -5.10 -9.35 4.71
N GLY A 72 -4.78 -10.63 4.84
CA GLY A 72 -3.49 -11.11 5.33
C GLY A 72 -2.89 -12.09 4.32
N LEU A 73 -1.78 -11.71 3.69
CA LEU A 73 -1.09 -12.56 2.72
C LEU A 73 0.28 -12.97 3.26
N GLY A 74 0.62 -14.24 3.11
CA GLY A 74 1.97 -14.77 3.34
C GLY A 74 2.98 -14.28 2.28
N PRO A 75 4.12 -14.97 2.15
CA PRO A 75 5.09 -14.67 1.11
C PRO A 75 4.48 -14.83 -0.29
N VAL A 76 4.79 -13.90 -1.19
CA VAL A 76 4.36 -13.95 -2.59
C VAL A 76 5.58 -13.76 -3.50
N GLY A 77 5.65 -14.49 -4.62
CA GLY A 77 6.60 -14.17 -5.69
C GLY A 77 6.20 -12.84 -6.34
N ASP A 78 5.20 -12.89 -7.20
CA ASP A 78 4.70 -11.72 -7.92
C ASP A 78 3.25 -11.40 -7.52
N LEU A 79 3.00 -10.14 -7.16
CA LEU A 79 1.68 -9.68 -6.72
C LEU A 79 1.19 -8.48 -7.54
N THR A 80 0.08 -8.69 -8.25
CA THR A 80 -0.72 -7.60 -8.83
C THR A 80 -2.06 -7.49 -8.11
N MET A 81 -2.28 -6.36 -7.43
CA MET A 81 -3.46 -6.14 -6.61
C MET A 81 -4.22 -4.87 -7.03
N ARG A 82 -5.54 -4.99 -7.14
CA ARG A 82 -6.46 -3.86 -7.35
C ARG A 82 -7.65 -3.93 -6.40
N LEU A 83 -7.74 -2.99 -5.48
CA LEU A 83 -8.86 -2.91 -4.53
C LEU A 83 -9.76 -1.74 -4.90
N GLY A 84 -11.07 -1.92 -4.68
CA GLY A 84 -12.08 -0.88 -4.88
C GLY A 84 -12.02 0.21 -3.80
N PRO A 85 -13.01 1.10 -3.78
CA PRO A 85 -13.26 1.97 -2.63
C PRO A 85 -13.59 1.15 -1.38
N THR A 86 -13.10 1.58 -0.22
CA THR A 86 -13.35 0.88 1.04
C THR A 86 -13.65 1.88 2.16
N GLU A 87 -14.50 1.59 3.12
CA GLU A 87 -14.58 2.44 4.33
C GLU A 87 -13.37 2.13 5.22
N ASP A 88 -13.27 0.89 5.68
CA ASP A 88 -12.26 0.41 6.63
C ASP A 88 -11.35 -0.65 5.97
N GLN A 89 -10.11 -0.28 5.64
CA GLN A 89 -9.16 -1.19 4.99
C GLN A 89 -7.96 -1.55 5.85
N ARG A 90 -7.73 -2.85 6.07
CA ARG A 90 -6.54 -3.39 6.73
C ARG A 90 -5.83 -4.43 5.86
N LEU A 91 -4.59 -4.15 5.49
CA LEU A 91 -3.75 -5.04 4.69
C LEU A 91 -2.45 -5.37 5.42
N GLY A 92 -2.17 -6.66 5.57
CA GLY A 92 -0.86 -7.16 5.98
C GLY A 92 -0.28 -8.07 4.90
N LEU A 93 0.87 -7.71 4.34
CA LEU A 93 1.62 -8.56 3.40
C LEU A 93 2.93 -9.02 4.02
N GLY A 94 3.24 -10.31 3.83
CA GLY A 94 4.57 -10.85 4.06
C GLY A 94 5.58 -10.35 3.01
N PRO A 95 6.73 -11.04 2.89
CA PRO A 95 7.72 -10.75 1.86
C PRO A 95 7.13 -10.89 0.45
N VAL A 96 7.46 -9.98 -0.45
CA VAL A 96 7.05 -10.04 -1.86
C VAL A 96 8.28 -9.87 -2.76
N GLY A 97 8.37 -10.60 -3.88
CA GLY A 97 9.33 -10.30 -4.93
C GLY A 97 8.97 -8.98 -5.59
N ASP A 98 7.96 -9.02 -6.46
CA ASP A 98 7.48 -7.85 -7.20
C ASP A 98 6.04 -7.51 -6.81
N LEU A 99 5.78 -6.24 -6.47
CA LEU A 99 4.46 -5.76 -6.06
C LEU A 99 3.99 -4.58 -6.90
N THR A 100 2.89 -4.79 -7.61
CA THR A 100 2.08 -3.72 -8.20
C THR A 100 0.75 -3.60 -7.49
N MET A 101 0.52 -2.48 -6.80
CA MET A 101 -0.69 -2.26 -6.02
C MET A 101 -1.43 -0.99 -6.45
N ARG A 102 -2.75 -1.11 -6.56
CA ARG A 102 -3.66 0.04 -6.74
C ARG A 102 -4.84 -0.05 -5.78
N LEU A 103 -4.98 0.93 -4.92
CA LEU A 103 -6.12 1.04 -4.00
C LEU A 103 -7.04 2.19 -4.43
N GLY A 104 -8.34 2.02 -4.22
CA GLY A 104 -9.34 3.05 -4.42
C GLY A 104 -9.29 4.12 -3.31
N PRO A 105 -10.27 5.03 -3.29
CA PRO A 105 -10.51 5.88 -2.13
C PRO A 105 -10.78 5.05 -0.87
N THR A 106 -10.35 5.53 0.29
CA THR A 106 -10.61 4.85 1.56
C THR A 106 -10.91 5.87 2.66
N GLU A 107 -11.79 5.60 3.62
CA GLU A 107 -11.89 6.47 4.80
C GLU A 107 -10.69 6.17 5.71
N ASP A 108 -10.61 4.93 6.19
CA ASP A 108 -9.64 4.46 7.17
C ASP A 108 -8.72 3.39 6.57
N GLN A 109 -7.46 3.74 6.27
CA GLN A 109 -6.52 2.84 5.62
C GLN A 109 -5.31 2.49 6.48
N ARG A 110 -5.09 1.18 6.70
CA ARG A 110 -3.92 0.64 7.40
C ARG A 110 -3.22 -0.43 6.58
N LEU A 111 -1.99 -0.15 6.18
CA LEU A 111 -1.17 -1.04 5.37
C LEU A 111 0.15 -1.35 6.07
N GLY A 112 0.48 -2.63 6.21
CA GLY A 112 1.77 -3.11 6.68
C GLY A 112 2.35 -4.09 5.68
N LEU A 113 3.48 -3.72 5.05
CA LEU A 113 4.16 -4.59 4.09
C LEU A 113 5.51 -5.04 4.66
N GLY A 114 5.82 -6.32 4.49
CA GLY A 114 7.15 -6.87 4.74
C GLY A 114 8.19 -6.39 3.71
N PRO A 115 9.34 -7.09 3.63
CA PRO A 115 10.35 -6.82 2.62
C PRO A 115 9.79 -6.97 1.19
N VAL A 116 10.15 -6.07 0.28
CA VAL A 116 9.77 -6.14 -1.13
C VAL A 116 11.00 -5.97 -2.01
N GLY A 117 11.10 -6.70 -3.12
CA GLY A 117 12.09 -6.42 -4.17
C GLY A 117 11.74 -5.10 -4.85
N ASP A 118 10.76 -5.14 -5.75
CA ASP A 118 10.29 -3.97 -6.49
C ASP A 118 8.84 -3.62 -6.14
N LEU A 119 8.59 -2.36 -5.80
CA LEU A 119 7.28 -1.89 -5.37
C LEU A 119 6.80 -0.71 -6.21
N THR A 120 5.71 -0.92 -6.95
CA THR A 120 4.90 0.15 -7.55
C THR A 120 3.55 0.27 -6.85
N MET A 121 3.31 1.40 -6.21
CA MET A 121 2.09 1.64 -5.44
C MET A 121 1.36 2.90 -5.87
N ARG A 122 0.04 2.80 -6.04
CA ARG A 122 -0.85 3.96 -6.21
C ARG A 122 -2.06 3.88 -5.30
N LEU A 123 -2.18 4.84 -4.39
CA LEU A 123 -3.30 4.93 -3.45
C LEU A 123 -4.23 6.09 -3.84
N GLY A 124 -5.53 5.89 -3.65
CA GLY A 124 -6.54 6.94 -3.86
C GLY A 124 -6.50 8.01 -2.77
N PRO A 125 -7.49 8.92 -2.78
CA PRO A 125 -7.75 9.81 -1.65
C PRO A 125 -8.05 9.01 -0.38
N THR A 126 -7.65 9.52 0.78
CA THR A 126 -7.94 8.86 2.06
C THR A 126 -8.21 9.88 3.15
N GLU A 127 -9.08 9.62 4.11
CA GLU A 127 -9.19 10.50 5.29
C GLU A 127 -8.00 10.21 6.21
N ASP A 128 -7.92 8.98 6.71
CA ASP A 128 -6.93 8.51 7.68
C ASP A 128 -6.01 7.44 7.07
N GLN A 129 -4.77 7.80 6.73
CA GLN A 129 -3.82 6.87 6.11
C GLN A 129 -2.64 6.52 7.03
N ARG A 130 -2.44 5.21 7.26
CA ARG A 130 -1.26 4.65 7.94
C ARG A 130 -0.59 3.59 7.10
N LEU A 131 0.65 3.86 6.70
CA LEU A 131 1.45 2.94 5.89
C LEU A 131 2.81 2.67 6.55
N GLY A 132 3.10 1.40 6.77
CA GLY A 132 4.41 0.90 7.21
C GLY A 132 4.99 -0.05 6.18
N LEU A 133 6.16 0.28 5.63
CA LEU A 133 6.90 -0.57 4.71
C LEU A 133 8.20 -1.07 5.37
N GLY A 134 8.47 -2.36 5.21
CA GLY A 134 9.78 -2.94 5.48
C GLY A 134 10.85 -2.47 4.47
N PRO A 135 11.99 -3.17 4.39
CA PRO A 135 13.01 -2.90 3.38
C PRO A 135 12.46 -3.07 1.96
N VAL A 136 12.83 -2.16 1.06
CA VAL A 136 12.46 -2.23 -0.37
C VAL A 136 13.71 -2.07 -1.23
N GLY A 137 13.82 -2.81 -2.33
CA GLY A 137 14.81 -2.55 -3.38
C GLY A 137 14.47 -1.22 -4.06
N ASP A 138 13.53 -1.26 -4.99
CA ASP A 138 13.07 -0.07 -5.73
C ASP A 138 11.62 0.28 -5.40
N LEU A 139 11.36 1.55 -5.09
CA LEU A 139 10.05 2.02 -4.68
C LEU A 139 9.58 3.19 -5.54
N THR A 140 8.50 2.97 -6.29
CA THR A 140 7.71 4.03 -6.92
C THR A 140 6.34 4.15 -6.25
N MET A 141 6.10 5.29 -5.58
CA MET A 141 4.87 5.53 -4.83
C MET A 141 4.14 6.79 -5.28
N ARG A 142 2.81 6.69 -5.40
CA ARG A 142 1.92 7.82 -5.60
C ARG A 142 0.74 7.76 -4.63
N LEU A 143 0.64 8.73 -3.74
CA LEU A 143 -0.48 8.87 -2.81
C LEU A 143 -1.42 10.00 -3.29
N GLY A 144 -2.72 9.80 -3.10
CA GLY A 144 -3.74 10.82 -3.34
C GLY A 144 -3.73 11.92 -2.28
N PRO A 145 -4.71 12.83 -2.30
CA PRO A 145 -4.98 13.73 -1.20
C PRO A 145 -5.30 12.94 0.08
N THR A 146 -4.88 13.44 1.23
CA THR A 146 -5.16 12.81 2.53
C THR A 146 -5.47 13.87 3.59
N GLU A 147 -6.34 13.61 4.55
CA GLU A 147 -6.45 14.52 5.71
C GLU A 147 -5.27 14.25 6.66
N ASP A 148 -5.20 13.03 7.18
CA ASP A 148 -4.22 12.56 8.15
C ASP A 148 -3.30 11.48 7.56
N GLN A 149 -2.04 11.80 7.29
CA GLN A 149 -1.09 10.87 6.69
C GLN A 149 0.08 10.51 7.61
N ARG A 150 0.27 9.22 7.85
CA ARG A 150 1.43 8.66 8.56
C ARG A 150 2.12 7.59 7.74
N LEU A 151 3.36 7.87 7.36
CA LEU A 151 4.17 6.98 6.55
C LEU A 151 5.49 6.67 7.24
N GLY A 152 5.78 5.38 7.42
CA GLY A 152 7.06 4.87 7.90
C GLY A 152 7.66 3.91 6.88
N LEU A 153 8.81 4.26 6.32
CA LEU A 153 9.55 3.41 5.40
C LEU A 153 10.83 2.91 6.05
N GLY A 154 11.10 1.61 5.91
CA GLY A 154 12.40 1.02 6.20
C GLY A 154 13.48 1.47 5.21
N PRO A 155 14.61 0.75 5.15
CA PRO A 155 15.64 1.00 4.15
C PRO A 155 15.09 0.84 2.73
N VAL A 156 15.45 1.76 1.83
CA VAL A 156 15.09 1.70 0.41
C VAL A 156 16.35 1.85 -0.44
N GLY A 157 16.48 1.08 -1.52
CA GLY A 157 17.49 1.32 -2.56
C GLY A 157 17.18 2.64 -3.25
N ASP A 158 16.28 2.62 -4.23
CA ASP A 158 15.86 3.82 -4.96
C ASP A 158 14.41 4.19 -4.66
N LEU A 159 14.16 5.46 -4.34
CA LEU A 159 12.85 5.97 -3.95
C LEU A 159 12.38 7.10 -4.86
N THR A 160 11.32 6.85 -5.62
CA THR A 160 10.52 7.88 -6.29
C THR A 160 9.15 8.01 -5.63
N MET A 161 8.88 9.15 -5.00
CA MET A 161 7.64 9.38 -4.27
C MET A 161 6.92 10.65 -4.72
N ARG A 162 5.60 10.56 -4.86
CA ARG A 162 4.71 11.72 -5.00
C ARG A 162 3.55 11.64 -4.04
N LEU A 163 3.44 12.65 -3.18
CA LEU A 163 2.33 12.81 -2.23
C LEU A 163 1.39 13.92 -2.72
N GLY A 164 0.08 13.69 -2.55
CA GLY A 164 -0.94 14.71 -2.82
C GLY A 164 -0.95 15.81 -1.76
N PRO A 165 -1.93 16.73 -1.82
CA PRO A 165 -2.21 17.65 -0.72
C PRO A 165 -2.52 16.87 0.57
N THR A 166 -2.10 17.40 1.72
CA THR A 166 -2.39 16.79 3.02
C THR A 166 -2.68 17.85 4.07
N GLU A 167 -3.56 17.63 5.03
CA GLU A 167 -3.68 18.56 6.17
C GLU A 167 -2.51 18.29 7.13
N ASP A 168 -2.45 17.07 7.68
CA ASP A 168 -1.45 16.62 8.64
C ASP A 168 -0.55 15.52 8.06
N GLN A 169 0.71 15.82 7.78
CA GLN A 169 1.65 14.86 7.19
C GLN A 169 2.80 14.51 8.14
N ARG A 170 2.98 13.21 8.40
CA ARG A 170 4.12 12.64 9.12
C ARG A 170 4.82 11.58 8.29
N LEU A 171 6.05 11.87 7.89
CA LEU A 171 6.86 10.99 7.08
C LEU A 171 8.18 10.66 7.78
N GLY A 172 8.44 9.38 7.99
CA GLY A 172 9.72 8.86 8.45
C GLY A 172 10.31 7.90 7.43
N LEU A 173 11.48 8.25 6.88
CA LEU A 173 12.24 7.39 5.98
C LEU A 173 13.48 6.86 6.69
N GLY A 174 13.71 5.57 6.59
CA GLY A 174 14.99 4.94 6.93
C GLY A 174 16.11 5.36 5.96
N PRO A 175 17.21 4.60 5.92
CA PRO A 175 18.27 4.83 4.95
C PRO A 175 17.75 4.72 3.51
N VAL A 176 18.13 5.64 2.64
CA VAL A 176 17.74 5.62 1.22
C VAL A 176 19.00 5.72 0.35
N GLY A 177 19.11 4.94 -0.73
CA GLY A 177 20.12 5.16 -1.76
C GLY A 177 19.88 6.49 -2.46
N ASP A 178 19.05 6.51 -3.50
CA ASP A 178 18.67 7.74 -4.18
C ASP A 178 17.20 8.11 -3.91
N LEU A 179 16.94 9.40 -3.66
CA LEU A 179 15.60 9.91 -3.35
C LEU A 179 15.17 10.99 -4.35
N THR A 180 14.03 10.77 -5.01
CA THR A 180 13.25 11.82 -5.67
C THR A 180 11.87 11.91 -5.05
N MET A 181 11.59 13.02 -4.37
CA MET A 181 10.31 13.24 -3.69
C MET A 181 9.63 14.53 -4.14
N ARG A 182 8.32 14.44 -4.37
CA ARG A 182 7.44 15.61 -4.54
C ARG A 182 6.30 15.57 -3.53
N LEU A 183 6.21 16.59 -2.70
CA LEU A 183 5.14 16.79 -1.73
C LEU A 183 4.15 17.82 -2.27
N GLY A 184 2.86 17.57 -2.09
CA GLY A 184 1.81 18.54 -2.33
C GLY A 184 1.80 19.64 -1.27
N PRO A 185 0.83 20.57 -1.34
CA PRO A 185 0.56 21.51 -0.25
C PRO A 185 0.28 20.78 1.06
N THR A 186 0.69 21.35 2.19
CA THR A 186 0.41 20.79 3.52
C THR A 186 0.11 21.87 4.54
N GLU A 187 -0.75 21.64 5.53
CA GLU A 187 -0.87 22.56 6.67
C GLU A 187 0.28 22.30 7.64
N ASP A 188 0.34 21.09 8.21
CA ASP A 188 1.36 20.66 9.16
C ASP A 188 2.21 19.51 8.61
N GLN A 189 3.52 19.74 8.41
CA GLN A 189 4.44 18.75 7.88
C GLN A 189 5.58 18.40 8.85
N ARG A 190 5.75 17.10 9.08
CA ARG A 190 6.90 16.52 9.79
C ARG A 190 7.61 15.49 8.93
N LEU A 191 8.83 15.83 8.51
CA LEU A 191 9.69 14.96 7.71
C LEU A 191 10.94 14.55 8.48
N GLY A 192 11.16 13.25 8.62
CA GLY A 192 12.41 12.66 9.09
C GLY A 192 13.04 11.82 7.99
N LEU A 193 14.21 12.21 7.51
CA LEU A 193 15.00 11.44 6.56
C LEU A 193 16.19 10.83 7.28
N GLY A 194 16.36 9.52 7.16
CA GLY A 194 17.57 8.81 7.57
C GLY A 194 18.77 9.18 6.69
N PRO A 195 19.92 8.50 6.88
CA PRO A 195 21.07 8.68 6.00
C PRO A 195 20.73 8.35 4.55
N GLY A 196 21.36 9.02 3.59
CA GLY A 196 21.17 8.60 2.20
C GLY A 196 22.20 9.08 1.20
N GLY A 197 22.07 8.63 -0.04
CA GLY A 197 22.85 9.10 -1.19
C GLY A 197 22.32 10.45 -1.66
N ASP A 198 21.93 10.53 -2.94
CA ASP A 198 21.51 11.78 -3.55
C ASP A 198 20.01 12.04 -3.33
N LEU A 199 19.70 13.26 -2.86
CA LEU A 199 18.35 13.65 -2.46
C LEU A 199 17.84 14.82 -3.31
N THR A 200 16.72 14.61 -4.00
CA THR A 200 15.98 15.65 -4.73
C THR A 200 14.58 15.80 -4.15
N LEU A 201 14.32 16.95 -3.52
CA LEU A 201 13.06 17.27 -2.85
C LEU A 201 12.37 18.46 -3.52
N ARG A 202 11.07 18.32 -3.80
CA ARG A 202 10.18 19.42 -4.19
C ARG A 202 9.00 19.49 -3.24
N LEU A 203 8.91 20.59 -2.50
CA LEU A 203 7.93 20.78 -1.45
C LEU A 203 6.86 21.76 -1.93
N GLY A 204 5.59 21.42 -1.73
CA GLY A 204 4.49 22.37 -1.92
C GLY A 204 4.50 23.46 -0.85
N PRO A 205 3.56 24.42 -0.92
CA PRO A 205 3.33 25.37 0.16
C PRO A 205 3.07 24.64 1.48
N THR A 206 3.64 25.12 2.59
CA THR A 206 3.44 24.52 3.92
C THR A 206 3.36 25.60 5.00
N GLU A 207 2.38 25.48 5.92
CA GLU A 207 2.19 26.46 7.00
C GLU A 207 3.15 26.22 8.17
N ASP A 208 3.17 25.02 8.78
CA ASP A 208 4.20 24.58 9.75
C ASP A 208 5.01 23.42 9.18
N GLN A 209 6.33 23.61 9.12
CA GLN A 209 7.24 22.60 8.60
C GLN A 209 8.36 22.28 9.60
N ARG A 210 8.55 20.98 9.87
CA ARG A 210 9.68 20.44 10.61
C ARG A 210 10.38 19.36 9.80
N MET A 211 11.67 19.55 9.58
CA MET A 211 12.49 18.60 8.84
C MET A 211 13.73 18.21 9.64
N GLY A 212 13.99 16.90 9.72
CA GLY A 212 15.24 16.33 10.21
C GLY A 212 15.91 15.52 9.11
N LEU A 213 17.19 15.79 8.86
CA LEU A 213 17.98 15.12 7.83
C LEU A 213 19.14 14.36 8.48
N GLY A 214 19.27 13.09 8.12
CA GLY A 214 20.48 12.30 8.36
C GLY A 214 21.63 12.75 7.47
N PRO A 215 22.85 12.25 7.73
CA PRO A 215 24.00 12.51 6.86
C PRO A 215 23.77 11.91 5.47
N GLY A 216 24.19 12.60 4.42
CA GLY A 216 24.06 12.06 3.07
C GLY A 216 24.93 12.71 2.01
N GLY A 217 24.67 12.30 0.76
CA GLY A 217 25.27 12.84 -0.45
C GLY A 217 24.72 14.21 -0.82
N ASP A 218 24.49 14.44 -2.11
CA ASP A 218 24.06 15.76 -2.58
C ASP A 218 22.58 16.00 -2.28
N LEU A 219 22.24 17.21 -1.82
CA LEU A 219 20.87 17.63 -1.55
C LEU A 219 20.46 18.77 -2.49
N THR A 220 19.41 18.53 -3.28
CA THR A 220 18.70 19.54 -4.05
C THR A 220 17.29 19.71 -3.50
N MET A 221 16.94 20.93 -3.08
CA MET A 221 15.61 21.23 -2.54
C MET A 221 14.98 22.43 -3.25
N GLY A 222 13.73 22.28 -3.69
CA GLY A 222 12.90 23.36 -4.22
C GLY A 222 11.63 23.54 -3.39
N LEU A 223 11.30 24.80 -3.08
CA LEU A 223 10.09 25.17 -2.36
C LEU A 223 9.07 25.77 -3.32
N GLY A 224 7.80 25.42 -3.15
CA GLY A 224 6.67 26.01 -3.88
C GLY A 224 6.49 27.49 -3.52
N PRO A 225 5.82 28.28 -4.38
CA PRO A 225 5.48 29.66 -4.06
C PRO A 225 4.52 29.69 -2.86
N THR A 226 4.82 30.54 -1.88
CA THR A 226 3.96 30.87 -0.74
C THR A 226 2.79 31.75 -1.16
#